data_AF-X0WTG9-F1
#
_entry.id   AF-X0WTG9-F1
#
_cell.length_a   1.000
_cell.length_b   1.000
_cell.length_c   1.000
_cell.angle_alpha   90.00
_cell.angle_beta   90.00
_cell.angle_gamma   90.00
#
_symmetry.space_group_name_H-M   'P 1'
#
loop_
_entity.id
_entity.type
_entity.pdbx_description
1 polymer ?
#
loop_
_entity_poly.entity_id
_entity_poly.type
_entity_poly.pdbx_seq_one_letter_code
_entity_poly.pdbx_strand_id
1 'polypeptide(L)'
;TCTKKYPQMMWLTNHRVWLMGESNELLVGNKFDLLGYNDEVVVITYLKPQFNTLNYYEVLLDSLFDTYLIENVTPTDKEGNSCPNYEKFKGKRVVTCVLSLDYQEPIYYQWKDENNKNLIEINKSLIKDLLNERVIAYYKKEHLKIFQFYCYYIREEKEKTPSQKIQHVLEKYNDLVENIKQTPPKYIYNYLYDIQCEVNYCEHNRRVRQTCLDNYMKREVFLKGLDDKLEEMVNRYFGIEMEADY
;
A
#
# COMPACT_ATOMS: atom_id res chain seq x y z
N THR A 1 18.07 3.85 30.18
CA THR A 1 16.68 4.16 29.72
C THR A 1 16.67 5.18 28.58
N CYS A 2 15.72 5.08 27.63
CA CYS A 2 15.63 5.96 26.45
C CYS A 2 15.66 7.45 26.77
N THR A 3 14.97 7.85 27.85
CA THR A 3 14.92 9.24 28.32
C THR A 3 16.24 9.78 28.88
N LYS A 4 17.18 8.91 29.29
CA LYS A 4 18.54 9.31 29.68
C LYS A 4 19.41 9.57 28.46
N LYS A 5 19.26 8.76 27.40
CA LYS A 5 20.03 8.89 26.16
C LYS A 5 19.52 10.02 25.27
N TYR A 6 18.20 10.20 25.26
CA TYR A 6 17.50 11.24 24.52
C TYR A 6 16.62 12.01 25.52
N PRO A 7 17.08 13.15 26.04
CA PRO A 7 16.30 13.95 26.98
C PRO A 7 15.12 14.65 26.27
N GLN A 8 14.13 15.07 27.07
CA GLN A 8 12.98 15.88 26.63
C GLN A 8 12.12 15.23 25.53
N MET A 9 12.03 13.89 25.53
CA MET A 9 11.22 13.15 24.57
C MET A 9 9.73 13.28 24.86
N MET A 10 8.97 13.68 23.84
CA MET A 10 7.52 13.51 23.77
C MET A 10 7.22 12.11 23.25
N TRP A 11 6.21 11.45 23.83
CA TRP A 11 5.85 10.07 23.48
C TRP A 11 4.45 10.01 22.87
N LEU A 12 4.34 9.32 21.75
CA LEU A 12 3.10 9.01 21.06
C LEU A 12 2.86 7.50 21.16
N THR A 13 1.63 7.12 21.49
CA THR A 13 1.22 5.72 21.57
C THR A 13 0.22 5.42 20.47
N ASN A 14 0.29 4.23 19.87
CA ASN A 14 -0.62 3.78 18.83
C ASN A 14 -0.75 4.77 17.64
N HIS A 15 0.35 5.42 17.29
CA HIS A 15 0.38 6.55 16.36
C HIS A 15 0.47 6.08 14.91
N ARG A 16 -0.27 6.70 14.00
CA ARG A 16 -0.23 6.35 12.57
C ARG A 16 0.59 7.33 11.76
N VAL A 17 1.38 6.79 10.86
CA VAL A 17 2.12 7.57 9.86
C VAL A 17 1.79 7.01 8.49
N TRP A 18 1.54 7.92 7.56
CA TRP A 18 1.16 7.60 6.19
C TRP A 18 2.24 8.11 5.26
N LEU A 19 2.61 7.27 4.30
CA LEU A 19 3.39 7.68 3.14
C LEU A 19 2.42 8.39 2.21
N MET A 20 2.80 9.57 1.71
CA MET A 20 2.06 10.21 0.63
C MET A 20 2.77 9.89 -0.68
N GLY A 21 2.14 9.04 -1.49
CA GLY A 21 2.56 8.79 -2.87
C GLY A 21 2.20 9.94 -3.80
N GLU A 22 2.51 9.79 -5.08
CA GLU A 22 2.19 10.78 -6.12
C GLU A 22 0.72 10.75 -6.54
N SER A 23 0.00 9.69 -6.18
CA SER A 23 -1.45 9.56 -6.39
C SER A 23 -2.21 9.33 -5.08
N ASN A 24 -3.49 9.69 -5.08
CA ASN A 24 -4.37 9.51 -3.92
C ASN A 24 -5.07 8.14 -3.88
N GLU A 25 -4.73 7.23 -4.80
CA GLU A 25 -5.46 5.98 -5.06
C GLU A 25 -5.18 4.87 -4.05
N LEU A 26 -4.06 4.97 -3.32
CA LEU A 26 -3.62 3.99 -2.32
C LEU A 26 -3.27 4.67 -1.01
N LEU A 27 -3.42 3.96 0.11
CA LEU A 27 -2.96 4.40 1.43
C LEU A 27 -1.91 3.42 1.93
N VAL A 28 -0.66 3.86 1.93
CA VAL A 28 0.46 3.10 2.50
C VAL A 28 0.88 3.79 3.79
N GLY A 29 0.99 3.03 4.87
CA GLY A 29 1.41 3.56 6.16
C GLY A 29 1.55 2.47 7.20
N ASN A 30 1.99 2.87 8.37
CA ASN A 30 2.14 1.96 9.50
C ASN A 30 1.59 2.59 10.79
N LYS A 31 1.25 1.72 11.73
CA LYS A 31 0.87 2.08 13.09
C LYS A 31 2.04 1.73 14.01
N PHE A 32 2.56 2.73 14.68
CA PHE A 32 3.63 2.63 15.66
C PHE A 32 3.06 2.49 17.06
N ASP A 33 3.41 1.41 17.76
CA ASP A 33 2.93 1.20 19.12
C ASP A 33 3.49 2.25 20.08
N LEU A 34 4.78 2.57 19.96
CA LEU A 34 5.45 3.59 20.74
C LEU A 34 6.48 4.35 19.89
N LEU A 35 6.22 5.65 19.70
CA LEU A 35 7.09 6.57 18.97
C LEU A 35 7.47 7.74 19.88
N GLY A 36 8.75 7.95 20.09
CA GLY A 36 9.26 9.12 20.79
C GLY A 36 9.76 10.17 19.80
N TYR A 37 9.65 11.44 20.13
CA TYR A 37 10.34 12.50 19.38
C TYR A 37 10.73 13.69 20.26
N ASN A 38 11.82 14.37 19.91
CA ASN A 38 12.18 15.70 20.40
C ASN A 38 12.60 16.57 19.20
N ASP A 39 13.37 17.64 19.40
CA ASP A 39 13.77 18.53 18.29
C ASP A 39 14.81 17.92 17.35
N GLU A 40 15.57 16.92 17.79
CA GLU A 40 16.69 16.33 17.04
C GLU A 40 16.46 14.90 16.58
N VAL A 41 15.67 14.13 17.33
CA VAL A 41 15.54 12.68 17.17
C VAL A 41 14.10 12.21 17.16
N VAL A 42 13.83 11.17 16.37
CA VAL A 42 12.64 10.33 16.45
C VAL A 42 13.08 8.93 16.85
N VAL A 43 12.46 8.35 17.87
CA VAL A 43 12.77 7.01 18.39
C VAL A 43 11.60 6.07 18.11
N ILE A 44 11.82 5.08 17.26
CA ILE A 44 10.88 4.01 16.97
C ILE A 44 11.14 2.88 17.95
N THR A 45 10.16 2.53 18.79
CA THR A 45 10.37 1.55 19.85
C THR A 45 9.71 0.21 19.55
N TYR A 46 10.51 -0.85 19.52
CA TYR A 46 10.06 -2.23 19.41
C TYR A 46 10.15 -2.90 20.80
N LEU A 47 9.02 -3.38 21.30
CA LEU A 47 8.96 -4.16 22.53
C LEU A 47 9.00 -5.65 22.18
N LYS A 48 10.03 -6.37 22.64
CA LYS A 48 10.16 -7.81 22.44
C LYS A 48 10.38 -8.47 23.82
N PRO A 49 9.67 -9.54 24.21
CA PRO A 49 9.90 -10.17 25.52
C PRO A 49 11.30 -10.76 25.69
N GLN A 50 11.83 -11.34 24.60
CA GLN A 50 13.21 -11.78 24.46
C GLN A 50 13.70 -11.33 23.08
N PHE A 51 14.96 -10.92 22.97
CA PHE A 51 15.52 -10.45 21.71
C PHE A 51 16.63 -11.38 21.25
N ASN A 52 16.33 -12.17 20.22
CA ASN A 52 17.16 -13.26 19.74
C ASN A 52 17.40 -13.14 18.23
N THR A 53 18.26 -13.99 17.67
CA THR A 53 18.62 -13.94 16.25
C THR A 53 17.42 -14.06 15.30
N LEU A 54 16.35 -14.77 15.69
CA LEU A 54 15.17 -14.94 14.83
C LEU A 54 14.39 -13.63 14.70
N ASN A 55 14.10 -12.96 15.82
CA ASN A 55 13.37 -11.69 15.80
C ASN A 55 14.26 -10.46 15.56
N TYR A 56 15.58 -10.62 15.62
CA TYR A 56 16.55 -9.59 15.25
C TYR A 56 16.36 -9.15 13.79
N TYR A 57 16.31 -10.10 12.86
CA TYR A 57 16.14 -9.78 11.43
C TYR A 57 14.77 -9.18 11.12
N GLU A 58 13.73 -9.64 11.80
CA GLU A 58 12.39 -9.04 11.72
C GLU A 58 12.43 -7.57 12.13
N VAL A 59 13.00 -7.26 13.30
CA VAL A 59 13.13 -5.87 13.78
C VAL A 59 13.95 -5.01 12.83
N LEU A 60 15.05 -5.54 12.28
CA LEU A 60 15.83 -4.79 11.29
C LEU A 60 14.99 -4.50 10.04
N LEU A 61 14.36 -5.49 9.44
CA LEU A 61 13.54 -5.31 8.24
C LEU A 61 12.38 -4.34 8.48
N ASP A 62 11.64 -4.50 9.57
CA ASP A 62 10.55 -3.59 9.93
C ASP A 62 11.08 -2.17 10.13
N SER A 63 12.19 -2.03 10.86
CA SER A 63 12.78 -0.72 11.14
C SER A 63 13.32 0.00 9.92
N LEU A 64 13.69 -0.73 8.85
CA LEU A 64 14.09 -0.15 7.59
C LEU A 64 12.91 0.57 6.92
N PHE A 65 11.77 -0.11 6.78
CA PHE A 65 10.56 0.47 6.18
C PHE A 65 9.93 1.54 7.07
N ASP A 66 9.96 1.34 8.37
CA ASP A 66 9.45 2.29 9.35
C ASP A 66 10.28 3.57 9.39
N THR A 67 11.61 3.46 9.32
CA THR A 67 12.47 4.64 9.19
C THR A 67 12.20 5.38 7.89
N TYR A 68 12.11 4.65 6.78
CA TYR A 68 11.75 5.24 5.48
C TYR A 68 10.43 6.03 5.56
N LEU A 69 9.39 5.46 6.17
CA LEU A 69 8.09 6.09 6.33
C LEU A 69 8.17 7.40 7.14
N ILE A 70 8.92 7.39 8.24
CA ILE A 70 9.11 8.56 9.12
C ILE A 70 9.91 9.66 8.41
N GLU A 71 10.97 9.32 7.68
CA GLU A 71 11.82 10.29 6.99
C GLU A 71 11.12 10.96 5.78
N ASN A 72 10.15 10.26 5.19
CA ASN A 72 9.42 10.67 3.99
C ASN A 72 8.00 11.21 4.28
N VAL A 73 7.73 11.68 5.49
CA VAL A 73 6.51 12.46 5.76
C VAL A 73 6.47 13.74 4.94
N THR A 74 5.29 14.10 4.42
CA THR A 74 5.04 15.29 3.61
C THR A 74 4.35 16.39 4.41
N PRO A 75 4.52 17.68 4.04
CA PRO A 75 3.95 18.81 4.79
C PRO A 75 2.43 18.86 4.74
N THR A 76 1.83 18.30 3.69
CA THR A 76 0.38 18.22 3.51
C THR A 76 -0.09 16.77 3.44
N ASP A 77 -1.31 16.55 3.90
CA ASP A 77 -2.05 15.31 3.62
C ASP A 77 -2.67 15.33 2.22
N LYS A 78 -3.45 14.28 1.92
CA LYS A 78 -4.10 14.08 0.61
C LYS A 78 -5.16 15.14 0.27
N GLU A 79 -5.71 15.80 1.29
CA GLU A 79 -6.74 16.84 1.16
C GLU A 79 -6.09 18.24 1.10
N GLY A 80 -4.76 18.32 1.17
CA GLY A 80 -4.02 19.58 1.20
C GLY A 80 -3.94 20.21 2.59
N ASN A 81 -4.40 19.53 3.64
CA ASN A 81 -4.31 20.03 5.00
C ASN A 81 -2.89 19.83 5.55
N SER A 82 -2.48 20.67 6.50
CA SER A 82 -1.19 20.51 7.18
C SER A 82 -1.12 19.13 7.86
N CYS A 83 -0.02 18.41 7.64
CA CYS A 83 0.24 17.09 8.21
C CYS A 83 0.97 17.24 9.56
N PRO A 84 0.34 16.91 10.71
CA PRO A 84 0.98 17.08 12.02
C PRO A 84 2.24 16.22 12.21
N ASN A 85 2.41 15.17 11.41
CA ASN A 85 3.59 14.31 11.44
C ASN A 85 4.82 15.00 10.83
N TYR A 86 4.61 15.95 9.90
CA TYR A 86 5.71 16.66 9.26
C TYR A 86 6.51 17.47 10.26
N GLU A 87 5.85 18.31 11.06
CA GLU A 87 6.49 19.11 12.11
C GLU A 87 7.17 18.24 13.18
N LYS A 88 6.55 17.09 13.49
CA LYS A 88 7.06 16.19 14.52
C LYS A 88 8.29 15.42 14.08
N PHE A 89 8.42 15.06 12.80
CA PHE A 89 9.40 14.06 12.36
C PHE A 89 10.36 14.53 11.27
N LYS A 90 9.97 15.47 10.41
CA LYS A 90 10.78 15.82 9.23
C LYS A 90 12.14 16.39 9.62
N GLY A 91 13.19 15.89 8.98
CA GLY A 91 14.57 16.37 9.15
C GLY A 91 15.24 15.92 10.45
N LYS A 92 14.53 15.18 11.31
CA LYS A 92 15.06 14.64 12.56
C LYS A 92 15.71 13.29 12.31
N ARG A 93 16.73 12.98 13.11
CA ARG A 93 17.41 11.69 13.04
C ARG A 93 16.49 10.59 13.55
N VAL A 94 16.28 9.55 12.78
CA VAL A 94 15.49 8.40 13.21
C VAL A 94 16.38 7.34 13.85
N VAL A 95 15.93 6.80 14.98
CA VAL A 95 16.63 5.77 15.76
C VAL A 95 15.66 4.65 16.08
N THR A 96 16.06 3.43 15.78
CA THR A 96 15.37 2.23 16.24
C THR A 96 15.82 1.91 17.66
N CYS A 97 14.88 1.66 18.55
CA CYS A 97 15.13 1.25 19.93
C CYS A 97 14.41 -0.07 20.20
N VAL A 98 15.15 -1.07 20.66
CA VAL A 98 14.59 -2.35 21.11
C VAL A 98 14.60 -2.38 22.62
N LEU A 99 13.42 -2.60 23.19
CA LEU A 99 13.22 -2.87 24.61
C LEU A 99 12.94 -4.35 24.79
N SER A 100 13.76 -5.02 25.60
CA SER A 100 13.61 -6.44 25.87
C SER A 100 13.92 -6.78 27.33
N LEU A 101 13.33 -7.86 27.84
CA LEU A 101 13.43 -8.24 29.26
C LEU A 101 14.73 -8.99 29.58
N ASP A 102 15.42 -9.51 28.56
CA ASP A 102 16.71 -10.20 28.65
C ASP A 102 17.92 -9.24 28.59
N TYR A 103 17.72 -7.95 28.32
CA TYR A 103 18.75 -6.92 28.32
C TYR A 103 18.51 -5.86 29.41
N GLN A 104 19.57 -5.49 30.14
CA GLN A 104 19.49 -4.45 31.17
C GLN A 104 19.33 -3.04 30.60
N GLU A 105 19.82 -2.79 29.38
CA GLU A 105 19.70 -1.51 28.69
C GLU A 105 19.08 -1.70 27.29
N PRO A 106 18.36 -0.67 26.78
CA PRO A 106 17.81 -0.71 25.43
C PRO A 106 18.90 -0.83 24.36
N ILE A 107 18.59 -1.54 23.28
CA ILE A 107 19.46 -1.68 22.12
C ILE A 107 19.05 -0.64 21.07
N TYR A 108 20.03 0.04 20.46
CA TYR A 108 19.76 1.09 19.49
C TYR A 108 20.39 0.79 18.14
N TYR A 109 19.62 0.99 17.06
CA TYR A 109 20.09 0.92 15.69
C TYR A 109 19.84 2.23 14.95
N GLN A 110 20.73 2.54 14.02
CA GLN A 110 20.61 3.67 13.10
C GLN A 110 21.05 3.20 11.72
N TRP A 111 20.33 3.62 10.69
CA TRP A 111 20.63 3.32 9.29
C TRP A 111 21.68 4.30 8.75
N LYS A 112 22.92 4.16 9.25
CA LYS A 112 24.06 4.96 8.82
C LYS A 112 25.23 4.09 8.40
N ASP A 113 25.98 4.54 7.40
CA ASP A 113 27.26 3.93 7.03
C ASP A 113 28.40 4.35 7.98
N GLU A 114 29.60 3.81 7.75
CA GLU A 114 30.82 4.15 8.51
C GLU A 114 31.19 5.64 8.45
N ASN A 115 30.70 6.36 7.43
CA ASN A 115 30.91 7.79 7.22
C ASN A 115 29.72 8.65 7.71
N ASN A 116 28.81 8.09 8.51
CA ASN A 116 27.59 8.73 9.01
C ASN A 116 26.57 9.15 7.94
N LYS A 117 26.65 8.65 6.71
CA LYS A 117 25.66 8.91 5.67
C LYS A 117 24.38 8.12 5.92
N ASN A 118 23.23 8.72 5.61
CA ASN A 118 21.92 8.08 5.77
C ASN A 118 21.72 6.99 4.70
N LEU A 119 21.72 5.73 5.12
CA LEU A 119 21.54 4.59 4.23
C LEU A 119 20.12 4.50 3.66
N ILE A 120 19.10 5.02 4.36
CA ILE A 120 17.72 5.04 3.89
C ILE A 120 17.57 5.99 2.71
N GLU A 121 18.15 7.20 2.80
CA GLU A 121 18.10 8.17 1.71
C GLU A 121 18.94 7.70 0.51
N ILE A 122 20.12 7.12 0.74
CA ILE A 122 20.96 6.57 -0.35
C ILE A 122 20.23 5.46 -1.11
N ASN A 123 19.52 4.59 -0.41
CA ASN A 123 18.83 3.43 -0.99
C ASN A 123 17.33 3.67 -1.20
N LYS A 124 16.92 4.93 -1.29
CA LYS A 124 15.51 5.33 -1.39
C LYS A 124 14.77 4.66 -2.55
N SER A 125 15.41 4.51 -3.71
CA SER A 125 14.84 3.81 -4.87
C SER A 125 14.59 2.33 -4.56
N LEU A 126 15.60 1.61 -4.08
CA LEU A 126 15.47 0.20 -3.70
C LEU A 126 14.33 -0.02 -2.70
N ILE A 127 14.22 0.84 -1.68
CA ILE A 127 13.14 0.72 -0.68
C ILE A 127 11.77 0.97 -1.32
N LYS A 128 11.65 1.94 -2.24
CA LYS A 128 10.43 2.19 -3.00
C LYS A 128 10.04 0.96 -3.83
N ASP A 129 11.00 0.36 -4.53
CA ASP A 129 10.75 -0.80 -5.39
C ASP A 129 10.26 -2.00 -4.57
N LEU A 130 10.91 -2.27 -3.44
CA LEU A 130 10.47 -3.32 -2.50
C LEU A 130 9.07 -3.07 -1.94
N LEU A 131 8.73 -1.81 -1.63
CA LEU A 131 7.39 -1.44 -1.17
C LEU A 131 6.36 -1.62 -2.30
N ASN A 132 6.69 -1.20 -3.51
CA ASN A 132 5.85 -1.35 -4.70
C ASN A 132 5.52 -2.83 -4.95
N GLU A 133 6.55 -3.69 -5.04
CA GLU A 133 6.38 -5.14 -5.24
C GLU A 133 5.52 -5.77 -4.15
N ARG A 134 5.74 -5.39 -2.89
CA ARG A 134 4.98 -5.93 -1.75
C ARG A 134 3.51 -5.50 -1.79
N VAL A 135 3.22 -4.26 -2.19
CA VAL A 135 1.86 -3.75 -2.35
C VAL A 135 1.14 -4.49 -3.49
N ILE A 136 1.80 -4.66 -4.63
CA ILE A 136 1.26 -5.43 -5.77
C ILE A 136 0.95 -6.87 -5.32
N ALA A 137 1.93 -7.55 -4.70
CA ALA A 137 1.77 -8.93 -4.25
C ALA A 137 0.65 -9.09 -3.21
N TYR A 138 0.42 -8.08 -2.37
CA TYR A 138 -0.68 -8.08 -1.41
C TYR A 138 -2.05 -8.11 -2.11
N TYR A 139 -2.27 -7.22 -3.09
CA TYR A 139 -3.55 -7.14 -3.81
C TYR A 139 -3.76 -8.31 -4.78
N LYS A 140 -2.70 -8.76 -5.49
CA LYS A 140 -2.80 -9.89 -6.43
C LYS A 140 -3.33 -11.18 -5.79
N LYS A 141 -3.05 -11.41 -4.50
CA LYS A 141 -3.59 -12.57 -3.74
C LYS A 141 -5.11 -12.61 -3.70
N GLU A 142 -5.76 -11.46 -3.83
CA GLU A 142 -7.22 -11.31 -3.75
C GLU A 142 -7.90 -11.35 -5.13
N HIS A 143 -7.15 -11.25 -6.23
CA HIS A 143 -7.70 -11.14 -7.59
C HIS A 143 -8.55 -12.35 -8.01
N LEU A 144 -8.22 -13.55 -7.50
CA LEU A 144 -9.03 -14.73 -7.76
C LEU A 144 -10.47 -14.60 -7.24
N LYS A 145 -10.67 -13.94 -6.09
CA LYS A 145 -11.99 -13.69 -5.52
C LYS A 145 -12.78 -12.69 -6.36
N ILE A 146 -12.11 -11.69 -6.90
CA ILE A 146 -12.70 -10.70 -7.82
C ILE A 146 -13.16 -11.37 -9.11
N PHE A 147 -12.35 -12.28 -9.67
CA PHE A 147 -12.72 -13.07 -10.84
C PHE A 147 -13.94 -13.98 -10.56
N GLN A 148 -13.97 -14.63 -9.41
CA GLN A 148 -15.10 -15.48 -8.99
C GLN A 148 -16.38 -14.65 -8.85
N PHE A 149 -16.30 -13.47 -8.23
CA PHE A 149 -17.39 -12.50 -8.14
C PHE A 149 -17.92 -12.13 -9.52
N TYR A 150 -17.03 -11.76 -10.44
CA TYR A 150 -17.39 -11.42 -11.82
C TYR A 150 -18.11 -12.58 -12.52
N CYS A 151 -17.53 -13.79 -12.50
CA CYS A 151 -18.11 -14.97 -13.13
C CYS A 151 -19.48 -15.35 -12.57
N TYR A 152 -19.68 -15.20 -11.26
CA TYR A 152 -20.94 -15.51 -10.61
C TYR A 152 -22.07 -14.64 -11.18
N TYR A 153 -21.91 -13.31 -11.15
CA TYR A 153 -22.96 -12.38 -11.57
C TYR A 153 -23.21 -12.38 -13.09
N ILE A 154 -22.19 -12.68 -13.90
CA ILE A 154 -22.40 -12.89 -15.35
C ILE A 154 -23.26 -14.14 -15.63
N ARG A 155 -23.11 -15.20 -14.82
CA ARG A 155 -23.84 -16.48 -15.00
C ARG A 155 -25.25 -16.46 -14.42
N GLU A 156 -25.50 -15.66 -13.38
CA GLU A 156 -26.81 -15.46 -12.79
C GLU A 156 -27.80 -14.87 -13.82
N GLU A 157 -27.29 -14.00 -14.70
CA GLU A 157 -28.10 -13.18 -15.59
C GLU A 157 -28.29 -13.76 -17.00
N LYS A 158 -28.64 -15.05 -17.11
CA LYS A 158 -28.64 -15.81 -18.39
C LYS A 158 -29.41 -15.13 -19.53
N GLU A 159 -30.57 -14.55 -19.22
CA GLU A 159 -31.50 -13.95 -20.19
C GLU A 159 -31.12 -12.51 -20.61
N LYS A 160 -30.25 -11.84 -19.85
CA LYS A 160 -29.84 -10.45 -20.13
C LYS A 160 -28.89 -10.38 -21.34
N THR A 161 -28.91 -9.23 -22.03
CA THR A 161 -27.91 -8.93 -23.06
C THR A 161 -26.51 -8.77 -22.45
N PRO A 162 -25.41 -8.96 -23.20
CA PRO A 162 -24.05 -8.79 -22.68
C PRO A 162 -23.82 -7.45 -21.96
N SER A 163 -24.31 -6.35 -22.54
CA SER A 163 -24.25 -5.00 -21.95
C SER A 163 -24.98 -4.92 -20.60
N GLN A 164 -26.16 -5.54 -20.50
CA GLN A 164 -26.92 -5.58 -19.25
C GLN A 164 -26.26 -6.48 -18.19
N LYS A 165 -25.60 -7.57 -18.60
CA LYS A 165 -24.86 -8.45 -17.68
C LYS A 165 -23.72 -7.71 -17.01
N ILE A 166 -22.85 -7.04 -17.79
CA ILE A 166 -21.72 -6.29 -17.21
C ILE A 166 -22.18 -5.08 -16.39
N GLN A 167 -23.24 -4.39 -16.82
CA GLN A 167 -23.87 -3.33 -16.01
C GLN A 167 -24.33 -3.87 -14.65
N HIS A 168 -24.93 -5.06 -14.61
CA HIS A 168 -25.35 -5.69 -13.36
C HIS A 168 -24.17 -6.02 -12.44
N VAL A 169 -23.02 -6.45 -12.98
CA VAL A 169 -21.80 -6.68 -12.20
C VAL A 169 -21.33 -5.39 -11.53
N LEU A 170 -21.33 -4.27 -12.26
CA LEU A 170 -20.94 -2.96 -11.72
C LEU A 170 -21.90 -2.48 -10.63
N GLU A 171 -23.21 -2.64 -10.83
CA GLU A 171 -24.22 -2.36 -9.79
C GLU A 171 -23.95 -3.16 -8.52
N LYS A 172 -23.72 -4.48 -8.66
CA LYS A 172 -23.42 -5.34 -7.52
C LYS A 172 -22.10 -5.01 -6.84
N TYR A 173 -21.10 -4.57 -7.60
CA TYR A 173 -19.84 -4.10 -7.04
C TYR A 173 -20.07 -2.83 -6.22
N ASN A 174 -20.79 -1.85 -6.76
CA ASN A 174 -21.11 -0.59 -6.09
C ASN A 174 -21.95 -0.82 -4.83
N ASP A 175 -22.97 -1.69 -4.88
CA ASP A 175 -23.73 -2.12 -3.70
C ASP A 175 -22.78 -2.63 -2.60
N LEU A 176 -21.76 -3.42 -2.97
CA LEU A 176 -20.76 -3.96 -2.05
C LEU A 176 -19.87 -2.86 -1.46
N VAL A 177 -19.46 -1.91 -2.29
CA VAL A 177 -18.64 -0.74 -1.89
C VAL A 177 -19.38 0.15 -0.89
N GLU A 178 -20.67 0.41 -1.10
CA GLU A 178 -21.48 1.25 -0.20
C GLU A 178 -21.65 0.61 1.18
N ASN A 179 -21.59 -0.72 1.26
CA ASN A 179 -21.78 -1.48 2.50
C ASN A 179 -20.48 -1.72 3.29
N ILE A 180 -19.32 -1.34 2.77
CA ILE A 180 -18.04 -1.49 3.47
C ILE A 180 -17.54 -0.17 4.07
N LYS A 181 -17.00 -0.24 5.29
CA LYS A 181 -16.43 0.93 6.00
C LYS A 181 -15.13 1.45 5.39
N GLN A 182 -14.55 0.73 4.43
CA GLN A 182 -13.27 1.05 3.82
C GLN A 182 -13.46 1.25 2.32
N THR A 183 -12.90 2.32 1.77
CA THR A 183 -12.93 2.55 0.32
C THR A 183 -12.07 1.49 -0.39
N PRO A 184 -12.65 0.70 -1.30
CA PRO A 184 -11.88 -0.29 -2.05
C PRO A 184 -10.96 0.41 -3.06
N PRO A 185 -9.89 -0.25 -3.48
CA PRO A 185 -8.95 0.34 -4.42
C PRO A 185 -9.61 0.54 -5.79
N LYS A 186 -9.42 1.72 -6.38
CA LYS A 186 -10.17 2.17 -7.57
C LYS A 186 -9.94 1.32 -8.82
N TYR A 187 -8.78 0.66 -8.94
CA TYR A 187 -8.43 -0.12 -10.13
C TYR A 187 -9.44 -1.24 -10.44
N ILE A 188 -10.09 -1.82 -9.42
CA ILE A 188 -11.08 -2.89 -9.62
C ILE A 188 -12.31 -2.33 -10.35
N TYR A 189 -12.82 -1.18 -9.90
CA TYR A 189 -13.94 -0.49 -10.55
C TYR A 189 -13.56 -0.09 -11.98
N ASN A 190 -12.39 0.54 -12.14
CA ASN A 190 -11.91 0.99 -13.45
C ASN A 190 -11.82 -0.19 -14.42
N TYR A 191 -11.29 -1.34 -13.97
CA TYR A 191 -11.19 -2.53 -14.80
C TYR A 191 -12.58 -3.07 -15.23
N LEU A 192 -13.54 -3.16 -14.31
CA LEU A 192 -14.90 -3.59 -14.65
C LEU A 192 -15.60 -2.61 -15.59
N TYR A 193 -15.35 -1.32 -15.42
CA TYR A 193 -15.86 -0.28 -16.30
C TYR A 193 -15.24 -0.33 -17.70
N ASP A 194 -13.95 -0.63 -17.80
CA ASP A 194 -13.26 -0.84 -19.08
C ASP A 194 -13.86 -2.02 -19.85
N ILE A 195 -14.12 -3.15 -19.17
CA ILE A 195 -14.83 -4.29 -19.76
C ILE A 195 -16.22 -3.87 -20.28
N GLN A 196 -16.96 -3.08 -19.50
CA GLN A 196 -18.26 -2.58 -19.92
C GLN A 196 -18.16 -1.73 -21.19
N CYS A 197 -17.19 -0.82 -21.23
CA CYS A 197 -16.95 0.03 -22.39
C CYS A 197 -16.67 -0.84 -23.61
N GLU A 198 -15.72 -1.78 -23.54
CA GLU A 198 -15.39 -2.68 -24.66
C GLU A 198 -16.59 -3.47 -25.17
N VAL A 199 -17.40 -4.05 -24.27
CA VAL A 199 -18.63 -4.78 -24.63
C VAL A 199 -19.64 -3.86 -25.31
N ASN A 200 -19.73 -2.59 -24.90
CA ASN A 200 -20.66 -1.62 -25.46
C ASN A 200 -20.20 -1.05 -26.81
N TYR A 201 -18.88 -0.88 -26.99
CA TYR A 201 -18.26 -0.37 -28.22
C TYR A 201 -18.09 -1.43 -29.32
N CYS A 202 -18.15 -2.72 -28.97
CA CYS A 202 -18.34 -3.77 -29.97
C CYS A 202 -19.55 -3.41 -30.86
N GLU A 203 -19.39 -3.56 -32.18
CA GLU A 203 -20.43 -3.32 -33.19
C GLU A 203 -21.81 -3.82 -32.70
N HIS A 204 -22.91 -3.20 -33.17
CA HIS A 204 -24.29 -3.52 -32.75
C HIS A 204 -24.74 -4.99 -32.94
N ASN A 205 -23.82 -5.89 -33.30
CA ASN A 205 -23.99 -7.32 -33.35
C ASN A 205 -23.92 -7.97 -31.95
N ARG A 206 -25.06 -8.47 -31.47
CA ARG A 206 -25.20 -9.21 -30.20
C ARG A 206 -24.21 -10.38 -30.06
N ARG A 207 -23.88 -11.08 -31.14
CA ARG A 207 -22.91 -12.20 -31.10
C ARG A 207 -21.50 -11.73 -30.82
N VAL A 208 -21.08 -10.62 -31.44
CA VAL A 208 -19.74 -10.03 -31.22
C VAL A 208 -19.59 -9.59 -29.76
N ARG A 209 -20.62 -8.94 -29.20
CA ARG A 209 -20.66 -8.55 -27.78
C ARG A 209 -20.59 -9.74 -26.83
N GLN A 210 -21.26 -10.85 -27.17
CA GLN A 210 -21.19 -12.08 -26.38
C GLN A 210 -19.78 -12.68 -26.42
N THR A 211 -19.15 -12.76 -27.61
CA THR A 211 -17.77 -13.23 -27.75
C THR A 211 -16.78 -12.38 -26.96
N CYS A 212 -16.94 -11.06 -26.98
CA CYS A 212 -16.14 -10.12 -26.17
C CYS A 212 -16.28 -10.44 -24.67
N LEU A 213 -17.52 -10.53 -24.17
CA LEU A 213 -17.79 -10.86 -22.77
C LEU A 213 -17.25 -12.25 -22.38
N ASP A 214 -17.41 -13.25 -23.24
CA ASP A 214 -16.91 -14.62 -23.01
C ASP A 214 -15.38 -14.68 -22.94
N ASN A 215 -14.68 -13.73 -23.58
CA ASN A 215 -13.23 -13.63 -23.46
C ASN A 215 -12.81 -13.28 -22.02
N TYR A 216 -13.56 -12.39 -21.36
CA TYR A 216 -13.34 -12.02 -19.96
C TYR A 216 -13.80 -13.09 -18.97
N MET A 217 -14.54 -14.11 -19.41
CA MET A 217 -14.81 -15.31 -18.62
C MET A 217 -13.61 -16.27 -18.56
N LYS A 218 -12.57 -16.04 -19.37
CA LYS A 218 -11.30 -16.79 -19.29
C LYS A 218 -10.45 -16.22 -18.16
N ARG A 219 -10.09 -17.08 -17.20
CA ARG A 219 -9.33 -16.71 -16.00
C ARG A 219 -8.05 -15.94 -16.34
N GLU A 220 -7.25 -16.41 -17.28
CA GLU A 220 -5.96 -15.81 -17.63
C GLU A 220 -6.12 -14.39 -18.19
N VAL A 221 -7.11 -14.18 -19.06
CA VAL A 221 -7.42 -12.87 -19.65
C VAL A 221 -7.86 -11.90 -18.56
N PHE A 222 -8.80 -12.33 -17.70
CA PHE A 222 -9.33 -11.47 -16.64
C PHE A 222 -8.26 -11.09 -15.62
N LEU A 223 -7.50 -12.08 -15.14
CA LEU A 223 -6.47 -11.83 -14.12
C LEU A 223 -5.34 -10.97 -14.67
N LYS A 224 -4.93 -11.17 -15.93
CA LYS A 224 -3.91 -10.32 -16.56
C LYS A 224 -4.37 -8.86 -16.64
N GLY A 225 -5.56 -8.59 -17.17
CA GLY A 225 -6.03 -7.21 -17.29
C GLY A 225 -6.24 -6.52 -15.93
N LEU A 226 -6.64 -7.29 -14.90
CA LEU A 226 -6.75 -6.76 -13.55
C LEU A 226 -5.37 -6.51 -12.90
N ASP A 227 -4.39 -7.38 -13.15
CA ASP A 227 -3.00 -7.20 -12.75
C ASP A 227 -2.41 -5.94 -13.37
N ASP A 228 -2.60 -5.73 -14.68
CA ASP A 228 -2.10 -4.56 -15.40
C ASP A 228 -2.65 -3.25 -14.78
N LYS A 229 -3.95 -3.22 -14.43
CA LYS A 229 -4.58 -2.06 -13.77
C LYS A 229 -4.08 -1.83 -12.35
N LEU A 230 -3.78 -2.90 -11.61
CA LEU A 230 -3.16 -2.81 -10.29
C LEU A 230 -1.75 -2.22 -10.41
N GLU A 231 -0.94 -2.76 -11.32
CA GLU A 231 0.45 -2.31 -11.53
C GLU A 231 0.49 -0.83 -11.94
N GLU A 232 -0.36 -0.40 -12.88
CA GLU A 232 -0.48 1.01 -13.28
C GLU A 232 -0.77 1.92 -12.07
N MET A 233 -1.74 1.56 -11.25
CA MET A 233 -2.13 2.34 -10.06
C MET A 233 -1.00 2.39 -9.01
N VAL A 234 -0.35 1.26 -8.74
CA VAL A 234 0.72 1.19 -7.72
C VAL A 234 1.99 1.89 -8.20
N ASN A 235 2.36 1.73 -9.47
CA ASN A 235 3.50 2.42 -10.07
C ASN A 235 3.31 3.94 -10.04
N ARG A 236 2.12 4.42 -10.44
CA ARG A 236 1.75 5.83 -10.32
C ARG A 236 1.83 6.32 -8.88
N TYR A 237 1.43 5.52 -7.90
CA TYR A 237 1.53 5.91 -6.50
C TYR A 237 2.98 6.10 -6.03
N PHE A 238 3.91 5.23 -6.45
CA PHE A 238 5.31 5.30 -6.04
C PHE A 238 6.20 6.20 -6.92
N GLY A 239 5.66 6.70 -8.05
CA GLY A 239 6.39 7.49 -9.04
C GLY A 239 7.36 6.64 -9.87
N ILE A 240 6.98 5.39 -10.17
CA ILE A 240 7.78 4.47 -10.98
C ILE A 240 7.29 4.57 -12.42
N GLU A 241 8.18 4.98 -13.33
CA GLU A 241 7.88 5.01 -14.77
C GLU A 241 7.66 3.57 -15.26
N MET A 242 6.55 3.34 -15.97
CA MET A 242 6.34 2.09 -16.69
C MET A 242 7.14 2.15 -17.98
N GLU A 243 8.00 1.16 -18.22
CA GLU A 243 8.59 0.99 -19.55
C GLU A 243 7.44 0.79 -20.55
N ALA A 244 7.34 1.69 -21.53
CA ALA A 244 6.40 1.51 -22.63
C ALA A 244 6.91 0.35 -23.49
N ASP A 245 6.25 -0.81 -23.40
CA ASP A 245 6.43 -1.88 -24.38
C ASP A 245 6.05 -1.33 -25.77
N TYR A 246 7.06 -1.01 -26.58
CA TYR A 246 6.95 -0.62 -27.99
C TYR A 246 7.02 -1.84 -28.92
#